data_AF-A0A382QUZ7-F1
#
_entry.id   AF-A0A382QUZ7-F1
#
_cell.length_a   1.000
_cell.length_b   1.000
_cell.length_c   1.000
_cell.angle_alpha   90.00
_cell.angle_beta   90.00
_cell.angle_gamma   90.00
#
_symmetry.space_group_name_H-M   'P 1'
#
loop_
_entity.id
_entity.type
_entity.pdbx_description
1 polymer ?
#
loop_
_entity_poly.entity_id
_entity_poly.type
_entity_poly.pdbx_seq_one_letter_code
_entity_poly.pdbx_strand_id
1 'polypeptide(L)'
;MLASFLVAALLISLPGSAWAGGVTWTARAAAEANAWNDVTYGNGLFVAVARDGTNRVMTSPDGTTWTARAAAEANQWRGVSYGNGLFVAVASSGTNRVMTSPDGTTWTIRDEGNDSQQWMDVTYGNGLFVAVAVDGTNRVMTSETTLPGFTLSTSTVTVSETGTTATFTVVLDTQPGSDVVLSVVSTDTGEATVDKATLTFTNANWNSPQTVTVTGINDDIGDGNQTSTVTLSVNDASSDNQYDPLSDEAVTVTTGDNDQVGAVTLESDGSTGTTESGGTDSFTVTLNI
;
A
#
# COMPACT_ATOMS: atom_id res chain seq x y z
N MET A 1 13.46 -29.78 76.94
CA MET A 1 12.47 -30.09 75.88
C MET A 1 12.29 -28.80 75.08
N LEU A 2 12.75 -28.80 73.80
CA LEU A 2 12.66 -27.74 72.77
C LEU A 2 13.43 -26.43 73.06
N ALA A 3 14.61 -26.17 72.45
CA ALA A 3 14.87 -25.62 71.08
C ALA A 3 14.55 -24.11 71.00
N SER A 4 15.27 -23.23 70.30
CA SER A 4 16.57 -23.13 69.63
C SER A 4 16.67 -21.64 69.19
N PHE A 5 17.89 -21.08 69.12
CA PHE A 5 18.20 -19.70 68.71
C PHE A 5 17.71 -19.35 67.27
N LEU A 6 17.39 -18.08 66.98
CA LEU A 6 18.21 -17.24 66.07
C LEU A 6 17.84 -15.74 66.09
N VAL A 7 18.88 -14.96 65.80
CA VAL A 7 19.14 -13.52 65.92
C VAL A 7 18.46 -12.67 64.82
N ALA A 8 18.21 -11.41 65.15
CA ALA A 8 17.70 -10.37 64.26
C ALA A 8 18.72 -9.90 63.19
N ALA A 9 18.22 -9.78 61.96
CA ALA A 9 18.48 -8.80 60.89
C ALA A 9 19.93 -8.42 60.48
N LEU A 10 20.23 -8.63 59.19
CA LEU A 10 20.80 -7.58 58.33
C LEU A 10 20.50 -7.85 56.84
N LEU A 11 19.44 -7.25 56.31
CA LEU A 11 19.35 -6.91 54.89
C LEU A 11 19.36 -5.38 54.82
N ILE A 12 20.50 -4.83 54.44
CA ILE A 12 20.65 -3.40 54.17
C ILE A 12 19.83 -3.09 52.92
N SER A 13 18.69 -2.42 53.07
CA SER A 13 18.08 -1.65 51.99
C SER A 13 18.88 -0.35 51.84
N LEU A 14 19.58 -0.17 50.73
CA LEU A 14 20.12 1.15 50.39
C LEU A 14 18.96 2.10 50.08
N PRO A 15 18.90 3.30 50.68
CA PRO A 15 17.90 4.30 50.32
C PRO A 15 18.37 4.98 49.02
N GLY A 16 17.58 4.89 47.94
CA GLY A 16 17.86 5.70 46.75
C GLY A 16 17.51 5.15 45.36
N SER A 17 16.78 4.05 45.21
CA SER A 17 16.21 3.70 43.90
C SER A 17 14.84 3.06 44.07
N ALA A 18 13.83 3.91 44.26
CA ALA A 18 12.49 3.57 43.84
C ALA A 18 12.56 3.31 42.32
N TRP A 19 12.48 2.05 41.92
CA TRP A 19 11.91 1.72 40.61
C TRP A 19 10.44 2.15 40.69
N ALA A 20 10.20 3.42 40.38
CA ALA A 20 8.87 3.98 40.29
C ALA A 20 8.09 3.18 39.25
N GLY A 21 7.03 2.49 39.69
CA GLY A 21 6.09 1.77 38.81
C GLY A 21 6.29 0.26 38.76
N GLY A 22 6.31 -0.43 39.91
CA GLY A 22 6.22 -1.89 39.92
C GLY A 22 4.91 -2.35 39.27
N VAL A 23 4.99 -3.01 38.11
CA VAL A 23 3.84 -3.64 37.47
C VAL A 23 3.35 -4.78 38.37
N THR A 24 2.11 -4.71 38.83
CA THR A 24 1.48 -5.79 39.60
C THR A 24 0.83 -6.77 38.65
N TRP A 25 1.26 -8.02 38.68
CA TRP A 25 0.66 -9.09 37.88
C TRP A 25 -0.52 -9.70 38.61
N THR A 26 -1.68 -9.76 37.96
CA THR A 26 -2.91 -10.38 38.48
C THR A 26 -3.31 -11.54 37.59
N ALA A 27 -3.42 -12.74 38.13
CA ALA A 27 -3.90 -13.90 37.37
C ALA A 27 -5.36 -13.72 36.95
N ARG A 28 -5.67 -14.05 35.70
CA ARG A 28 -7.03 -14.00 35.11
C ARG A 28 -7.43 -15.38 34.63
N ALA A 29 -8.73 -15.66 34.67
CA ALA A 29 -9.27 -16.88 34.09
C ALA A 29 -9.24 -16.79 32.56
N ALA A 30 -8.84 -17.89 31.91
CA ALA A 30 -9.02 -18.05 30.47
C ALA A 30 -10.47 -18.45 30.16
N ALA A 31 -10.87 -18.33 28.89
CA ALA A 31 -12.21 -18.73 28.46
C ALA A 31 -12.45 -20.25 28.56
N GLU A 32 -11.40 -21.04 28.35
CA GLU A 32 -11.41 -22.51 28.42
C GLU A 32 -10.10 -23.05 29.01
N ALA A 33 -10.15 -24.30 29.48
CA ALA A 33 -9.01 -25.04 30.02
C ALA A 33 -8.14 -25.67 28.91
N ASN A 34 -7.66 -24.83 27.99
CA ASN A 34 -6.78 -25.22 26.89
C ASN A 34 -5.34 -24.79 27.19
N ALA A 35 -4.37 -25.43 26.53
CA ALA A 35 -2.96 -25.06 26.53
C ALA A 35 -2.71 -23.85 25.60
N TRP A 36 -3.11 -22.67 26.08
CA TRP A 36 -2.83 -21.37 25.47
C TRP A 36 -1.31 -21.20 25.29
N ASN A 37 -0.88 -20.89 24.06
CA ASN A 37 0.55 -20.88 23.72
C ASN A 37 1.09 -19.49 23.43
N ASP A 38 0.30 -18.65 22.77
CA ASP A 38 0.74 -17.32 22.35
C ASP A 38 -0.43 -16.33 22.32
N VAL A 39 -0.11 -15.04 22.39
CA VAL A 39 -1.07 -13.93 22.43
C VAL A 39 -0.51 -12.70 21.72
N THR A 40 -1.38 -12.02 20.96
CA THR A 40 -1.09 -10.74 20.32
C THR A 40 -2.17 -9.70 20.62
N TYR A 41 -1.86 -8.43 20.37
CA TYR A 41 -2.83 -7.33 20.43
C TYR A 41 -2.84 -6.58 19.11
N GLY A 42 -4.02 -6.38 18.55
CA GLY A 42 -4.22 -5.74 17.26
C GLY A 42 -5.69 -5.39 17.06
N ASN A 43 -5.99 -4.41 16.21
CA ASN A 43 -7.38 -4.02 15.92
C ASN A 43 -8.26 -3.80 17.17
N GLY A 44 -7.69 -3.30 18.28
CA GLY A 44 -8.41 -3.12 19.55
C GLY A 44 -8.74 -4.40 20.32
N LEU A 45 -8.13 -5.54 19.97
CA LEU A 45 -8.47 -6.86 20.49
C LEU A 45 -7.21 -7.65 20.86
N PHE A 46 -7.20 -8.23 22.06
CA PHE A 46 -6.26 -9.29 22.41
C PHE A 46 -6.74 -10.61 21.81
N VAL A 47 -5.85 -11.35 21.17
CA VAL A 47 -6.12 -12.63 20.52
C VAL A 47 -5.08 -13.63 20.98
N ALA A 48 -5.52 -14.74 21.56
CA ALA A 48 -4.65 -15.83 22.00
C ALA A 48 -5.00 -17.13 21.26
N VAL A 49 -3.99 -17.96 20.99
CA VAL A 49 -4.14 -19.26 20.31
C VAL A 49 -3.69 -20.42 21.20
N ALA A 50 -4.26 -21.60 21.00
CA ALA A 50 -4.00 -22.79 21.81
C ALA A 50 -3.56 -24.01 20.98
N ARG A 51 -2.88 -24.94 21.66
CA ARG A 51 -2.38 -26.18 21.07
C ARG A 51 -3.38 -27.35 21.13
N ASP A 52 -4.41 -27.23 21.96
CA ASP A 52 -5.38 -28.28 22.21
C ASP A 52 -6.78 -27.70 22.50
N GLY A 53 -7.72 -28.56 22.87
CA GLY A 53 -9.10 -28.17 23.18
C GLY A 53 -10.01 -28.05 21.96
N THR A 54 -11.26 -27.65 22.21
CA THR A 54 -12.28 -27.45 21.19
C THR A 54 -12.18 -26.07 20.56
N ASN A 55 -12.11 -25.02 21.36
CA ASN A 55 -11.95 -23.64 20.88
C ASN A 55 -10.52 -23.18 21.07
N ARG A 56 -9.74 -23.22 19.99
CA ARG A 56 -8.28 -22.95 20.03
C ARG A 56 -7.90 -21.50 19.81
N VAL A 57 -8.87 -20.61 19.87
CA VAL A 57 -8.69 -19.16 19.88
C VAL A 57 -9.47 -18.60 21.07
N MET A 58 -8.96 -17.55 21.70
CA MET A 58 -9.77 -16.71 22.57
C MET A 58 -9.45 -15.24 22.37
N THR A 59 -10.44 -14.41 22.63
CA THR A 59 -10.38 -12.96 22.37
C THR A 59 -10.77 -12.16 23.59
N SER A 60 -10.18 -10.99 23.77
CA SER A 60 -10.54 -10.06 24.84
C SER A 60 -10.34 -8.61 24.39
N PRO A 61 -11.32 -7.72 24.57
CA PRO A 61 -11.12 -6.30 24.32
C PRO A 61 -10.37 -5.58 25.46
N ASP A 62 -10.32 -6.17 26.66
CA ASP A 62 -9.82 -5.51 27.88
C ASP A 62 -8.65 -6.26 28.57
N GLY A 63 -8.26 -7.44 28.05
CA GLY A 63 -7.20 -8.28 28.60
C GLY A 63 -7.57 -9.01 29.91
N THR A 64 -8.81 -8.86 30.39
CA THR A 64 -9.29 -9.43 31.65
C THR A 64 -10.43 -10.42 31.49
N THR A 65 -11.35 -10.16 30.55
CA THR A 65 -12.49 -11.01 30.23
C THR A 65 -12.28 -11.64 28.87
N TRP A 66 -12.21 -12.97 28.82
CA TRP A 66 -11.88 -13.71 27.61
C TRP A 66 -13.08 -14.49 27.08
N THR A 67 -13.25 -14.47 25.76
CA THR A 67 -14.30 -15.21 25.04
C THR A 67 -13.66 -16.26 24.13
N ALA A 68 -14.07 -17.52 24.26
CA ALA A 68 -13.60 -18.62 23.41
C ALA A 68 -14.12 -18.48 21.97
N ARG A 69 -13.26 -18.78 20.99
CA ARG A 69 -13.54 -18.73 19.55
C ARG A 69 -13.04 -20.02 18.89
N ALA A 70 -13.77 -20.48 17.89
CA ALA A 70 -13.32 -21.59 17.08
C ALA A 70 -12.11 -21.17 16.24
N ALA A 71 -11.09 -22.02 16.18
CA ALA A 71 -10.07 -21.92 15.14
C ALA A 71 -10.61 -22.48 13.82
N ALA A 72 -9.98 -22.13 12.70
CA ALA A 72 -10.36 -22.66 11.40
C ALA A 72 -10.17 -24.18 11.32
N GLU A 73 -9.13 -24.70 11.98
CA GLU A 73 -8.87 -26.14 12.09
C GLU A 73 -8.35 -26.56 13.47
N ALA A 74 -8.50 -27.85 13.75
CA ALA A 74 -8.02 -28.51 14.94
C ALA A 74 -6.50 -28.82 14.86
N ASN A 75 -5.69 -27.79 14.62
CA ASN A 75 -4.23 -27.85 14.67
C ASN A 75 -3.65 -27.36 16.01
N GLN A 76 -2.36 -27.64 16.23
CA GLN A 76 -1.59 -27.11 17.35
C GLN A 76 -1.08 -25.71 17.00
N TRP A 77 -1.88 -24.68 17.24
CA TRP A 77 -1.53 -23.29 16.94
C TRP A 77 -0.43 -22.82 17.90
N ARG A 78 0.66 -22.29 17.33
CA ARG A 78 1.90 -21.96 18.04
C ARG A 78 2.13 -20.46 18.16
N GLY A 79 2.15 -19.75 17.05
CA GLY A 79 2.36 -18.30 17.04
C GLY A 79 1.14 -17.58 16.51
N VAL A 80 0.92 -16.36 16.99
CA VAL A 80 -0.05 -15.42 16.44
C VAL A 80 0.52 -14.01 16.42
N SER A 81 0.38 -13.31 15.29
CA SER A 81 0.81 -11.92 15.14
C SER A 81 -0.28 -11.09 14.47
N TYR A 82 -0.20 -9.78 14.66
CA TYR A 82 -1.07 -8.83 14.00
C TYR A 82 -0.25 -7.78 13.27
N GLY A 83 -0.65 -7.49 12.04
CA GLY A 83 -0.04 -6.47 11.20
C GLY A 83 -0.87 -6.23 9.95
N ASN A 84 -0.78 -5.04 9.37
CA ASN A 84 -1.53 -4.68 8.16
C ASN A 84 -3.04 -4.99 8.21
N GLY A 85 -3.69 -4.79 9.37
CA GLY A 85 -5.12 -5.08 9.51
C GLY A 85 -5.49 -6.56 9.65
N LEU A 86 -4.50 -7.46 9.73
CA LEU A 86 -4.71 -8.90 9.68
C LEU A 86 -4.04 -9.61 10.87
N PHE A 87 -4.78 -10.50 11.52
CA PHE A 87 -4.21 -11.51 12.41
C PHE A 87 -3.74 -12.71 11.60
N VAL A 88 -2.55 -13.22 11.89
CA VAL A 88 -1.98 -14.41 11.27
C VAL A 88 -1.53 -15.36 12.36
N ALA A 89 -1.99 -16.61 12.31
CA ALA A 89 -1.58 -17.66 13.22
C ALA A 89 -0.97 -18.83 12.46
N VAL A 90 0.04 -19.45 13.05
CA VAL A 90 0.78 -20.58 12.47
C VAL A 90 0.74 -21.80 13.38
N ALA A 91 0.76 -23.00 12.81
CA ALA A 91 0.64 -24.26 13.56
C ALA A 91 1.79 -25.23 13.32
N SER A 92 2.02 -26.11 14.30
CA SER A 92 3.02 -27.17 14.24
C SER A 92 2.46 -28.56 13.92
N SER A 93 1.20 -28.68 13.51
CA SER A 93 0.56 -29.98 13.28
C SER A 93 -0.53 -29.89 12.22
N GLY A 94 -0.98 -31.05 11.74
CA GLY A 94 -2.08 -31.17 10.79
C GLY A 94 -1.69 -30.72 9.38
N THR A 95 -2.71 -30.54 8.55
CA THR A 95 -2.67 -29.84 7.26
C THR A 95 -3.03 -28.37 7.49
N ASN A 96 -2.85 -27.47 6.52
CA ASN A 96 -3.35 -26.09 6.61
C ASN A 96 -2.81 -25.34 7.83
N ARG A 97 -1.49 -25.15 7.89
CA ARG A 97 -0.79 -24.68 9.09
C ARG A 97 -0.73 -23.18 9.23
N VAL A 98 -1.43 -22.43 8.37
CA VAL A 98 -1.58 -20.98 8.47
C VAL A 98 -3.07 -20.65 8.44
N MET A 99 -3.49 -19.78 9.35
CA MET A 99 -4.83 -19.18 9.30
C MET A 99 -4.74 -17.67 9.51
N THR A 100 -5.69 -16.95 8.92
CA THR A 100 -5.77 -15.50 9.02
C THR A 100 -7.15 -15.04 9.45
N SER A 101 -7.23 -13.87 10.08
CA SER A 101 -8.49 -13.23 10.47
C SER A 101 -8.37 -11.71 10.44
N PRO A 102 -9.27 -10.97 9.79
CA PRO A 102 -9.33 -9.51 9.91
C PRO A 102 -9.86 -9.03 11.27
N ASP A 103 -10.70 -9.84 11.92
CA ASP A 103 -11.47 -9.46 13.12
C ASP A 103 -11.07 -10.20 14.40
N GLY A 104 -10.17 -11.18 14.30
CA GLY A 104 -9.69 -12.03 15.41
C GLY A 104 -10.69 -13.11 15.86
N THR A 105 -11.89 -13.17 15.27
CA THR A 105 -12.99 -14.06 15.66
C THR A 105 -13.37 -15.08 14.59
N THR A 106 -13.30 -14.70 13.32
CA THR A 106 -13.57 -15.56 12.17
C THR A 106 -12.25 -15.85 11.46
N TRP A 107 -11.87 -17.12 11.38
CA TRP A 107 -10.58 -17.54 10.86
C TRP A 107 -10.72 -18.31 9.55
N THR A 108 -9.83 -18.01 8.61
CA THR A 108 -9.77 -18.65 7.29
C THR A 108 -8.40 -19.30 7.13
N ILE A 109 -8.39 -20.55 6.67
CA ILE A 109 -7.16 -21.26 6.30
C ILE A 109 -6.49 -20.59 5.09
N ARG A 110 -5.16 -20.55 5.10
CA ARG A 110 -4.33 -20.22 3.93
C ARG A 110 -3.55 -21.46 3.51
N ASP A 111 -3.75 -21.88 2.27
CA ASP A 111 -2.98 -22.95 1.64
C ASP A 111 -1.76 -22.32 0.95
N GLU A 112 -0.63 -22.33 1.65
CA GLU A 112 0.62 -21.71 1.20
C GLU A 112 1.56 -22.73 0.52
N GLY A 113 1.07 -23.94 0.19
CA GLY A 113 1.88 -24.98 -0.45
C GLY A 113 3.08 -25.51 0.37
N ASN A 114 3.26 -25.04 1.61
CA ASN A 114 4.37 -25.39 2.51
C ASN A 114 3.90 -25.87 3.89
N ASP A 115 2.86 -26.72 3.89
CA ASP A 115 2.22 -27.26 5.09
C ASP A 115 2.98 -28.43 5.75
N SER A 116 4.20 -28.73 5.30
CA SER A 116 4.95 -29.89 5.83
C SER A 116 5.75 -29.59 7.09
N GLN A 117 5.98 -28.31 7.40
CA GLN A 117 6.88 -27.84 8.46
C GLN A 117 6.14 -27.46 9.74
N GLN A 118 6.78 -27.67 10.87
CA GLN A 118 6.31 -27.31 12.20
C GLN A 118 6.61 -25.84 12.45
N TRP A 119 5.69 -24.97 12.05
CA TRP A 119 5.77 -23.53 12.31
C TRP A 119 5.57 -23.25 13.80
N MET A 120 6.48 -22.47 14.37
CA MET A 120 6.57 -22.26 15.83
C MET A 120 6.23 -20.85 16.25
N ASP A 121 6.52 -19.88 15.40
CA ASP A 121 6.33 -18.47 15.70
C ASP A 121 6.16 -17.67 14.41
N VAL A 122 5.49 -16.53 14.51
CA VAL A 122 5.27 -15.57 13.43
C VAL A 122 5.33 -14.15 13.97
N THR A 123 5.97 -13.26 13.22
CA THR A 123 6.00 -11.83 13.52
C THR A 123 5.66 -11.00 12.29
N TYR A 124 5.22 -9.77 12.49
CA TYR A 124 5.00 -8.81 11.41
C TYR A 124 6.01 -7.67 11.49
N GLY A 125 6.63 -7.35 10.36
CA GLY A 125 7.53 -6.21 10.23
C GLY A 125 7.87 -5.94 8.77
N ASN A 126 8.19 -4.69 8.45
CA ASN A 126 8.53 -4.28 7.08
C ASN A 126 7.48 -4.70 6.02
N GLY A 127 6.19 -4.57 6.35
CA GLY A 127 5.11 -4.90 5.43
C GLY A 127 4.76 -6.39 5.33
N LEU A 128 5.43 -7.27 6.07
CA LEU A 128 5.39 -8.72 5.82
C LEU A 128 5.35 -9.54 7.12
N PHE A 129 4.65 -10.66 7.08
CA PHE A 129 4.68 -11.67 8.13
C PHE A 129 5.83 -12.65 7.89
N VAL A 130 6.69 -12.86 8.88
CA VAL A 130 7.77 -13.84 8.85
C VAL A 130 7.49 -14.92 9.87
N ALA A 131 7.44 -16.18 9.45
CA ALA A 131 7.28 -17.32 10.34
C ALA A 131 8.48 -18.26 10.27
N VAL A 132 8.75 -18.97 11.37
CA VAL A 132 9.89 -19.87 11.52
C VAL A 132 9.47 -21.28 11.92
N ALA A 133 10.18 -22.29 11.42
CA ALA A 133 9.92 -23.70 11.71
C ALA A 133 11.12 -24.42 12.35
N VAL A 134 10.81 -25.49 13.08
CA VAL A 134 11.82 -26.34 13.77
C VAL A 134 12.28 -27.55 12.95
N ASP A 135 11.64 -27.84 11.82
CA ASP A 135 11.95 -28.96 10.93
C ASP A 135 11.89 -28.56 9.44
N GLY A 136 12.20 -29.52 8.55
CA GLY A 136 12.30 -29.28 7.11
C GLY A 136 13.57 -28.54 6.68
N THR A 137 13.68 -28.30 5.38
CA THR A 137 14.80 -27.59 4.73
C THR A 137 14.56 -26.08 4.64
N ASN A 138 13.31 -25.67 4.38
CA ASN A 138 12.88 -24.27 4.31
C ASN A 138 12.21 -23.88 5.64
N ARG A 139 13.01 -23.42 6.61
CA ARG A 139 12.59 -23.13 7.99
C ARG A 139 12.14 -21.69 8.23
N VAL A 140 12.06 -20.89 7.19
CA VAL A 140 11.56 -19.51 7.23
C VAL A 140 10.57 -19.38 6.09
N MET A 141 9.40 -18.85 6.37
CA MET A 141 8.43 -18.43 5.36
C MET A 141 8.08 -16.96 5.56
N THR A 142 7.70 -16.33 4.48
CA THR A 142 7.33 -14.92 4.42
C THR A 142 5.98 -14.79 3.74
N SER A 143 5.05 -14.00 4.26
CA SER A 143 3.80 -13.71 3.56
C SER A 143 4.12 -12.97 2.27
N GLU A 144 3.51 -13.33 1.15
CA GLU A 144 3.64 -12.53 -0.06
C GLU A 144 3.02 -11.14 0.18
N THR A 145 3.71 -10.09 -0.26
CA THR A 145 3.17 -8.72 -0.24
C THR A 145 2.28 -8.56 -1.46
N THR A 146 1.09 -9.14 -1.43
CA THR A 146 0.04 -8.79 -2.38
C THR A 146 -0.66 -7.52 -1.87
N LEU A 147 0.12 -6.46 -1.64
CA LEU A 147 -0.47 -5.16 -1.36
C LEU A 147 -1.27 -4.76 -2.61
N PRO A 148 -2.50 -4.25 -2.43
CA PRO A 148 -3.20 -3.56 -3.49
C PRO A 148 -2.28 -2.50 -4.09
N GLY A 149 -2.28 -2.39 -5.41
CA GLY A 149 -1.37 -1.55 -6.15
C GLY A 149 -1.62 -1.68 -7.64
N PHE A 150 -1.17 -0.69 -8.39
CA PHE A 150 -1.13 -0.75 -9.84
C PHE A 150 0.16 -0.12 -10.37
N THR A 151 0.67 -0.70 -11.45
CA THR A 151 1.93 -0.30 -12.07
C THR A 151 1.69 0.34 -13.43
N LEU A 152 2.34 1.49 -13.66
CA LEU A 152 2.44 2.14 -14.97
C LEU A 152 3.68 1.65 -15.72
N SER A 153 3.59 1.48 -17.04
CA SER A 153 4.78 1.13 -17.85
C SER A 153 5.79 2.27 -17.96
N THR A 154 5.35 3.51 -17.75
CA THR A 154 6.16 4.74 -17.76
C THR A 154 5.40 5.85 -17.03
N SER A 155 6.12 6.80 -16.45
CA SER A 155 5.56 8.02 -15.84
C SER A 155 5.66 9.24 -16.74
N THR A 156 6.23 9.10 -17.95
CA THR A 156 6.36 10.19 -18.92
C THR A 156 6.09 9.71 -20.33
N VAL A 157 5.43 10.54 -21.13
CA VAL A 157 5.25 10.36 -22.58
C VAL A 157 5.42 11.68 -23.32
N THR A 158 5.73 11.62 -24.62
CA THR A 158 5.86 12.79 -25.48
C THR A 158 4.96 12.63 -26.70
N VAL A 159 4.20 13.66 -27.00
CA VAL A 159 3.35 13.80 -28.19
C VAL A 159 3.67 15.15 -28.86
N SER A 160 2.93 15.53 -29.90
CA SER A 160 3.07 16.80 -30.60
C SER A 160 1.73 17.26 -31.15
N GLU A 161 1.61 18.57 -31.35
CA GLU A 161 0.45 19.23 -31.95
C GLU A 161 0.11 18.69 -33.36
N THR A 162 1.07 18.08 -34.07
CA THR A 162 0.80 17.37 -35.34
C THR A 162 -0.11 16.13 -35.20
N GLY A 163 -0.62 15.84 -34.00
CA GLY A 163 -1.53 14.73 -33.71
C GLY A 163 -0.82 13.40 -33.47
N THR A 164 0.46 13.43 -33.07
CA THR A 164 1.17 12.20 -32.72
C THR A 164 0.58 11.58 -31.46
N THR A 165 0.76 10.26 -31.34
CA THR A 165 0.26 9.50 -30.21
C THR A 165 1.39 8.81 -29.47
N ALA A 166 1.22 8.66 -28.16
CA ALA A 166 2.06 7.85 -27.31
C ALA A 166 1.16 6.92 -26.47
N THR A 167 1.74 5.85 -25.94
CA THR A 167 0.98 4.90 -25.11
C THR A 167 1.73 4.60 -23.82
N PHE A 168 0.94 4.31 -22.78
CA PHE A 168 1.42 3.66 -21.57
C PHE A 168 0.43 2.56 -21.19
N THR A 169 0.87 1.57 -20.42
CA THR A 169 -0.01 0.52 -19.89
C THR A 169 -0.15 0.61 -18.38
N VAL A 170 -1.28 0.12 -17.90
CA VAL A 170 -1.60 -0.01 -16.47
C VAL A 170 -1.95 -1.46 -16.18
N VAL A 171 -1.45 -2.02 -15.08
CA VAL A 171 -1.75 -3.37 -14.62
C VAL A 171 -1.88 -3.37 -13.09
N LEU A 172 -2.77 -4.19 -12.52
CA LEU A 172 -2.83 -4.33 -11.06
C LEU A 172 -1.71 -5.27 -10.58
N ASP A 173 -1.13 -4.96 -9.42
CA ASP A 173 -0.05 -5.74 -8.82
C ASP A 173 -0.58 -6.99 -8.09
N THR A 174 -1.85 -6.95 -7.70
CA THR A 174 -2.56 -8.00 -6.97
C THR A 174 -3.92 -8.30 -7.61
N GLN A 175 -4.40 -9.54 -7.49
CA GLN A 175 -5.78 -9.89 -7.89
C GLN A 175 -6.78 -9.23 -6.94
N PRO A 176 -7.73 -8.41 -7.43
CA PRO A 176 -8.74 -7.83 -6.57
C PRO A 176 -9.84 -8.86 -6.24
N GLY A 177 -10.53 -8.67 -5.13
CA GLY A 177 -11.71 -9.45 -4.70
C GLY A 177 -13.00 -9.08 -5.43
N SER A 178 -13.10 -7.85 -5.94
CA SER A 178 -14.12 -7.38 -6.88
C SER A 178 -13.50 -6.50 -7.97
N ASP A 179 -14.30 -5.94 -8.88
CA ASP A 179 -13.78 -5.05 -9.91
C ASP A 179 -13.05 -3.84 -9.30
N VAL A 180 -12.00 -3.35 -9.96
CA VAL A 180 -11.29 -2.10 -9.64
C VAL A 180 -11.41 -1.19 -10.85
N VAL A 181 -11.88 0.03 -10.62
CA VAL A 181 -12.10 1.04 -11.66
C VAL A 181 -11.15 2.20 -11.43
N LEU A 182 -10.25 2.44 -12.37
CA LEU A 182 -9.38 3.61 -12.38
C LEU A 182 -9.96 4.69 -13.28
N SER A 183 -10.09 5.91 -12.78
CA SER A 183 -10.36 7.11 -13.58
C SER A 183 -9.08 7.61 -14.23
N VAL A 184 -9.14 7.96 -15.52
CA VAL A 184 -8.00 8.45 -16.32
C VAL A 184 -8.38 9.82 -16.86
N VAL A 185 -7.67 10.87 -16.41
CA VAL A 185 -8.05 12.26 -16.69
C VAL A 185 -6.82 13.05 -17.14
N SER A 186 -6.90 13.69 -18.31
CA SER A 186 -5.94 14.72 -18.70
C SER A 186 -6.28 16.03 -17.99
N THR A 187 -5.26 16.68 -17.43
CA THR A 187 -5.38 18.01 -16.79
C THR A 187 -5.54 19.14 -17.80
N ASP A 188 -5.09 18.92 -19.04
CA ASP A 188 -5.24 19.88 -20.13
C ASP A 188 -5.57 19.14 -21.44
N THR A 189 -6.84 19.17 -21.82
CA THR A 189 -7.32 18.58 -23.07
C THR A 189 -7.10 19.47 -24.29
N GLY A 190 -6.68 20.72 -24.11
CA GLY A 190 -6.19 21.58 -25.19
C GLY A 190 -4.82 21.13 -25.68
N GLU A 191 -4.04 20.49 -24.81
CA GLU A 191 -2.68 19.99 -25.10
C GLU A 191 -2.65 18.51 -25.46
N ALA A 192 -3.35 17.70 -24.66
CA ALA A 192 -3.32 16.25 -24.80
C ALA A 192 -4.61 15.59 -24.33
N THR A 193 -5.12 14.63 -25.11
CA THR A 193 -6.31 13.84 -24.77
C THR A 193 -5.96 12.37 -24.57
N VAL A 194 -6.82 11.65 -23.86
CA VAL A 194 -6.73 10.19 -23.65
C VAL A 194 -7.89 9.48 -24.35
N ASP A 195 -7.66 8.28 -24.86
CA ASP A 195 -8.67 7.47 -25.54
C ASP A 195 -9.72 6.86 -24.59
N LYS A 196 -9.39 6.76 -23.29
CA LYS A 196 -10.22 6.14 -22.26
C LYS A 196 -10.33 7.05 -21.04
N ALA A 197 -11.57 7.26 -20.57
CA ALA A 197 -11.84 7.96 -19.31
C ALA A 197 -11.71 7.04 -18.08
N THR A 198 -11.80 5.72 -18.28
CA THR A 198 -11.70 4.73 -17.20
C THR A 198 -11.03 3.44 -17.68
N LEU A 199 -10.37 2.73 -16.76
CA LEU A 199 -9.91 1.36 -16.91
C LEU A 199 -10.63 0.47 -15.89
N THR A 200 -11.12 -0.69 -16.31
CA THR A 200 -11.80 -1.64 -15.42
C THR A 200 -11.04 -2.95 -15.38
N PHE A 201 -10.55 -3.29 -14.19
CA PHE A 201 -9.90 -4.56 -13.90
C PHE A 201 -10.85 -5.45 -13.10
N THR A 202 -10.91 -6.70 -13.48
CA THR A 202 -11.74 -7.76 -12.92
C THR A 202 -10.83 -8.90 -12.44
N ASN A 203 -11.37 -9.85 -11.69
CA ASN A 203 -10.63 -11.05 -11.32
C ASN A 203 -10.05 -11.83 -12.52
N ALA A 204 -10.58 -11.65 -13.74
CA ALA A 204 -10.16 -12.36 -14.95
C ALA A 204 -9.06 -11.63 -15.76
N ASN A 205 -8.89 -10.32 -15.58
CA ASN A 205 -7.97 -9.51 -16.40
C ASN A 205 -7.07 -8.56 -15.59
N TRP A 206 -7.10 -8.59 -14.26
CA TRP A 206 -6.31 -7.72 -13.37
C TRP A 206 -4.80 -7.69 -13.71
N ASN A 207 -4.26 -8.85 -14.11
CA ASN A 207 -2.85 -9.05 -14.45
C ASN A 207 -2.55 -8.88 -15.95
N SER A 208 -3.54 -8.49 -16.75
CA SER A 208 -3.36 -8.20 -18.17
C SER A 208 -3.21 -6.68 -18.34
N PRO A 209 -2.06 -6.17 -18.82
CA PRO A 209 -1.87 -4.74 -18.99
C PRO A 209 -2.92 -4.12 -19.93
N GLN A 210 -3.56 -3.05 -19.49
CA GLN A 210 -4.48 -2.25 -20.29
C GLN A 210 -3.76 -1.01 -20.81
N THR A 211 -3.84 -0.77 -22.12
CA THR A 211 -3.19 0.37 -22.78
C THR A 211 -4.05 1.62 -22.72
N VAL A 212 -3.46 2.76 -22.41
CA VAL A 212 -4.01 4.11 -22.63
C VAL A 212 -3.22 4.76 -23.76
N THR A 213 -3.93 5.38 -24.69
CA THR A 213 -3.36 6.15 -25.80
C THR A 213 -3.55 7.64 -25.51
N VAL A 214 -2.43 8.36 -25.47
CA VAL A 214 -2.38 9.82 -25.35
C VAL A 214 -2.20 10.41 -26.75
N THR A 215 -2.99 11.42 -27.10
CA THR A 215 -2.93 12.11 -28.40
C THR A 215 -2.66 13.59 -28.18
N GLY A 216 -1.63 14.13 -28.81
CA GLY A 216 -1.37 15.57 -28.82
C GLY A 216 -2.45 16.31 -29.61
N ILE A 217 -2.85 17.48 -29.13
CA ILE A 217 -3.86 18.34 -29.76
C ILE A 217 -3.17 19.59 -30.30
N ASN A 218 -3.55 20.00 -31.51
CA ASN A 218 -3.09 21.25 -32.12
C ASN A 218 -3.94 22.42 -31.61
N ASP A 219 -3.33 23.49 -31.12
CA ASP A 219 -4.03 24.69 -30.67
C ASP A 219 -3.75 25.95 -31.53
N ASP A 220 -2.93 25.84 -32.58
CA ASP A 220 -2.53 26.89 -33.53
C ASP A 220 -1.79 28.09 -32.87
N ILE A 221 -1.19 27.89 -31.68
CA ILE A 221 -0.45 28.92 -30.94
C ILE A 221 1.00 28.50 -30.78
N GLY A 222 1.93 29.29 -31.33
CA GLY A 222 3.37 29.10 -31.07
C GLY A 222 3.76 29.58 -29.65
N ASP A 223 3.49 28.79 -28.63
CA ASP A 223 3.82 29.08 -27.23
C ASP A 223 4.96 28.20 -26.66
N GLY A 224 5.50 27.31 -27.48
CA GLY A 224 6.60 26.40 -27.17
C GLY A 224 6.11 25.11 -26.51
N ASN A 225 7.00 24.14 -26.29
CA ASN A 225 6.56 22.85 -25.76
C ASN A 225 5.85 22.96 -24.41
N GLN A 226 4.65 22.40 -24.35
CA GLN A 226 3.81 22.43 -23.17
C GLN A 226 3.89 21.13 -22.38
N THR A 227 3.64 21.23 -21.07
CA THR A 227 3.62 20.08 -20.16
C THR A 227 2.27 19.98 -19.48
N SER A 228 1.57 18.88 -19.73
CA SER A 228 0.33 18.50 -19.05
C SER A 228 0.51 17.19 -18.29
N THR A 229 -0.50 16.79 -17.53
CA THR A 229 -0.48 15.55 -16.74
C THR A 229 -1.73 14.73 -17.00
N VAL A 230 -1.57 13.41 -17.13
CA VAL A 230 -2.66 12.43 -17.07
C VAL A 230 -2.66 11.80 -15.68
N THR A 231 -3.72 12.01 -14.91
CA THR A 231 -3.91 11.47 -13.56
C THR A 231 -4.69 10.16 -13.61
N LEU A 232 -4.22 9.17 -12.87
CA LEU A 232 -4.90 7.90 -12.61
C LEU A 232 -5.30 7.83 -11.14
N SER A 233 -6.60 7.70 -10.87
CA SER A 233 -7.16 7.65 -9.51
C SER A 233 -8.09 6.44 -9.36
N VAL A 234 -8.11 5.81 -8.19
CA VAL A 234 -9.09 4.76 -7.89
C VAL A 234 -10.47 5.41 -7.70
N ASN A 235 -11.50 4.83 -8.32
CA ASN A 235 -12.88 5.22 -8.04
C ASN A 235 -13.42 4.38 -6.89
N ASP A 236 -13.31 4.89 -5.67
CA ASP A 236 -13.69 4.20 -4.42
C ASP A 236 -15.11 3.62 -4.47
N ALA A 237 -16.07 4.36 -5.04
CA ALA A 237 -17.47 3.93 -5.06
C ALA A 237 -17.73 2.70 -5.95
N SER A 238 -16.80 2.39 -6.86
CA SER A 238 -16.95 1.34 -7.87
C SER A 238 -15.79 0.33 -7.86
N SER A 239 -14.92 0.38 -6.86
CA SER A 239 -13.72 -0.46 -6.78
C SER A 239 -13.76 -1.40 -5.57
N ASP A 240 -12.93 -2.42 -5.58
CA ASP A 240 -12.60 -3.19 -4.38
C ASP A 240 -12.03 -2.25 -3.31
N ASN A 241 -12.66 -2.22 -2.13
CA ASN A 241 -12.28 -1.40 -0.99
C ASN A 241 -10.80 -1.51 -0.56
N GLN A 242 -10.13 -2.60 -0.92
CA GLN A 242 -8.70 -2.76 -0.66
C GLN A 242 -7.85 -1.78 -1.49
N TYR A 243 -8.35 -1.26 -2.61
CA TYR A 243 -7.67 -0.31 -3.49
C TYR A 243 -7.98 1.15 -3.16
N ASP A 244 -9.06 1.46 -2.43
CA ASP A 244 -9.45 2.84 -2.03
C ASP A 244 -8.32 3.65 -1.34
N PRO A 245 -7.43 3.06 -0.53
CA PRO A 245 -6.36 3.83 0.13
C PRO A 245 -5.20 4.23 -0.80
N LEU A 246 -5.19 3.77 -2.05
CA LEU A 246 -4.11 4.08 -2.99
C LEU A 246 -4.09 5.55 -3.35
N SER A 247 -2.88 6.10 -3.46
CA SER A 247 -2.70 7.47 -3.95
C SER A 247 -2.85 7.51 -5.47
N ASP A 248 -3.24 8.67 -5.97
CA ASP A 248 -3.26 8.93 -7.40
C ASP A 248 -1.86 8.85 -8.00
N GLU A 249 -1.78 8.30 -9.21
CA GLU A 249 -0.55 8.25 -10.01
C GLU A 249 -0.65 9.22 -11.19
N ALA A 250 0.50 9.67 -11.69
CA ALA A 250 0.57 10.68 -12.72
C ALA A 250 1.52 10.27 -13.86
N VAL A 251 1.07 10.47 -15.10
CA VAL A 251 1.92 10.43 -16.29
C VAL A 251 2.09 11.86 -16.80
N THR A 252 3.33 12.35 -16.79
CA THR A 252 3.66 13.65 -17.39
C THR A 252 3.64 13.53 -18.91
N VAL A 253 2.95 14.44 -19.58
CA VAL A 253 2.87 14.51 -21.03
C VAL A 253 3.57 15.79 -21.50
N THR A 254 4.54 15.66 -22.39
CA THR A 254 5.12 16.80 -23.10
C THR A 254 4.52 16.85 -24.51
N THR A 255 3.83 17.93 -24.83
CA THR A 255 3.34 18.22 -26.19
C THR A 255 4.39 19.09 -26.89
N GLY A 256 4.95 18.56 -27.97
CA GLY A 256 5.90 19.30 -28.81
C GLY A 256 5.18 20.31 -29.68
N ASP A 257 5.61 21.56 -29.58
CA ASP A 257 5.12 22.68 -30.38
C ASP A 257 5.59 22.55 -31.83
N ASN A 258 4.65 22.69 -32.76
CA ASN A 258 4.94 22.70 -34.20
C ASN A 258 4.58 24.01 -34.87
N ASP A 259 4.15 24.99 -34.11
CA ASP A 259 3.72 26.28 -34.61
C ASP A 259 4.85 27.31 -34.56
N GLN A 260 4.74 28.35 -35.38
CA GLN A 260 5.76 29.38 -35.42
C GLN A 260 5.42 30.47 -34.42
N VAL A 261 6.34 30.79 -33.51
CA VAL A 261 6.22 31.99 -32.67
C VAL A 261 6.15 33.21 -33.59
N GLY A 262 5.05 33.95 -33.52
CA GLY A 262 4.83 35.14 -34.32
C GLY A 262 5.96 36.16 -34.12
N ALA A 263 6.78 36.38 -35.15
CA ALA A 263 7.88 37.32 -35.09
C ALA A 263 7.42 38.69 -35.60
N VAL A 264 7.62 39.72 -34.77
CA VAL A 264 7.42 41.11 -35.20
C VAL A 264 8.74 41.62 -35.79
N THR A 265 8.74 41.87 -37.09
CA THR A 265 9.83 42.65 -37.70
C THR A 265 9.47 44.12 -37.63
N LEU A 266 10.27 44.87 -36.89
CA LEU A 266 10.33 46.32 -36.95
C LEU A 266 11.54 46.62 -37.84
N GLU A 267 11.34 47.34 -38.94
CA GLU A 267 12.35 47.70 -39.94
C GLU A 267 12.58 46.71 -41.09
N SER A 268 12.05 47.06 -42.27
CA SER A 268 12.26 46.30 -43.51
C SER A 268 13.45 46.78 -44.34
N ASP A 269 13.96 47.99 -44.10
CA ASP A 269 15.00 48.62 -44.94
C ASP A 269 16.38 48.76 -44.28
N GLY A 270 16.50 48.39 -42.99
CA GLY A 270 17.77 48.30 -42.26
C GLY A 270 18.31 49.61 -41.71
N SER A 271 17.53 50.71 -41.66
CA SER A 271 17.97 51.96 -41.05
C SER A 271 16.81 52.83 -40.56
N THR A 272 16.77 53.16 -39.25
CA THR A 272 15.92 54.26 -38.74
C THR A 272 16.67 55.58 -38.76
N GLY A 273 16.59 56.31 -39.87
CA GLY A 273 17.37 57.53 -40.11
C GLY A 273 16.51 58.75 -40.38
N THR A 274 16.59 59.76 -39.51
CA THR A 274 15.96 61.08 -39.75
C THR A 274 17.00 62.19 -39.78
N THR A 275 16.63 63.39 -40.23
CA THR A 275 17.55 64.55 -40.31
C THR A 275 16.97 65.79 -39.61
N GLU A 276 17.84 66.66 -39.08
CA GLU A 276 17.43 67.91 -38.42
C GLU A 276 16.73 68.91 -39.35
N SER A 277 16.75 68.68 -40.66
CA SER A 277 16.04 69.46 -41.67
C SER A 277 14.58 69.03 -41.89
N GLY A 278 14.04 68.14 -41.05
CA GLY A 278 12.65 67.66 -41.14
C GLY A 278 12.46 66.43 -42.02
N GLY A 279 13.48 65.58 -42.16
CA GLY A 279 13.35 64.29 -42.84
C GLY A 279 12.45 63.34 -42.05
N THR A 280 11.50 62.70 -42.74
CA THR A 280 10.66 61.65 -42.17
C THR A 280 11.17 60.28 -42.56
N ASP A 281 11.02 59.33 -41.65
CA ASP A 281 11.29 57.93 -41.89
C ASP A 281 10.00 57.12 -41.66
N SER A 282 9.91 55.95 -42.30
CA SER A 282 8.73 55.10 -42.25
C SER A 282 9.12 53.64 -42.14
N PHE A 283 8.75 53.01 -41.04
CA PHE A 283 8.85 51.56 -40.87
C PHE A 283 7.49 50.91 -41.13
N THR A 284 7.52 49.66 -41.59
CA THR A 284 6.34 48.80 -41.64
C THR A 284 6.43 47.80 -40.50
N VAL A 285 5.33 47.62 -39.77
CA VAL A 285 5.17 46.54 -38.79
C VAL A 285 4.50 45.38 -39.50
N THR A 286 5.22 44.29 -39.70
CA THR A 286 4.65 43.03 -40.18
C THR A 286 4.66 42.02 -39.04
N LEU A 287 3.48 41.45 -38.76
CA LEU A 287 3.35 40.25 -37.96
C LEU A 287 3.48 39.06 -38.91
N ASN A 288 4.55 38.29 -38.75
CA ASN A 288 4.71 37.04 -39.49
C ASN A 288 4.04 35.94 -38.67
N ILE A 289 2.86 35.51 -39.10
CA ILE A 289 2.19 34.28 -38.66
C ILE A 289 2.45 33.16 -39.66
#